data_AF-A0A1Y3WDC2-F1
#
_entry.id   AF-A0A1Y3WDC2-F1
#
_cell.length_a   1.000
_cell.length_b   1.000
_cell.length_c   1.000
_cell.angle_alpha   90.00
_cell.angle_beta   90.00
_cell.angle_gamma   90.00
#
_symmetry.space_group_name_H-M   'P 1'
#
loop_
_entity.id
_entity.type
_entity.pdbx_description
1 polymer ?
#
loop_
_entity_poly.entity_id
_entity_poly.type
_entity_poly.pdbx_seq_one_letter_code
_entity_poly.pdbx_strand_id
1 'polypeptide(L)'
;MLLIISLTLFSCEGPMGPQGPQGVPGEGMYWKYYTYTVKSSDWELVTSEDGLNTYYMYIFQNADITDDLYLNGYVLGYLVQSPGTNDEVITPLPYTVHRGSTDAQSGQEMLWTETYTYDYMPGSVAFYVQYSDFAQQQPSDMTFRVVLNN
;
A
#
# COMPACT_ATOMS: atom_id res chain seq x y z
N MET A 1 -13.18 -72.29 15.72
CA MET A 1 -12.23 -71.48 14.94
C MET A 1 -12.95 -70.20 14.55
N LEU A 2 -12.60 -69.09 15.20
CA LEU A 2 -13.20 -67.77 15.02
C LEU A 2 -12.92 -67.30 13.57
N LEU A 3 -13.96 -67.00 12.78
CA LEU A 3 -13.81 -66.37 11.47
C LEU A 3 -13.74 -64.85 11.68
N ILE A 4 -12.54 -64.28 11.54
CA ILE A 4 -12.32 -62.83 11.53
C ILE A 4 -12.79 -62.32 10.16
N ILE A 5 -13.92 -61.62 10.12
CA ILE A 5 -14.36 -60.88 8.93
C ILE A 5 -13.49 -59.63 8.83
N SER A 6 -12.53 -59.64 7.90
CA SER A 6 -11.75 -58.47 7.53
C SER A 6 -12.66 -57.49 6.79
N LEU A 7 -12.99 -56.34 7.41
CA LEU A 7 -13.48 -55.18 6.68
C LEU A 7 -12.30 -54.59 5.89
N THR A 8 -12.21 -54.95 4.61
CA THR A 8 -11.38 -54.25 3.65
C THR A 8 -12.02 -52.90 3.36
N LEU A 9 -11.40 -51.81 3.85
CA LEU A 9 -11.69 -50.45 3.41
C LEU A 9 -11.29 -50.32 1.94
N PHE A 10 -12.25 -50.55 1.03
CA PHE A 10 -12.11 -50.03 -0.33
C PHE A 10 -12.26 -48.52 -0.24
N SER A 11 -11.13 -47.80 -0.24
CA SER A 11 -11.13 -46.41 -0.66
C SER A 11 -11.75 -46.38 -2.05
N CYS A 12 -12.96 -45.85 -2.17
CA CYS A 12 -13.54 -45.53 -3.46
C CYS A 12 -12.68 -44.42 -4.08
N GLU A 13 -11.57 -44.78 -4.72
CA GLU A 13 -11.08 -44.00 -5.86
C GLU A 13 -12.08 -44.21 -6.99
N GLY A 14 -13.28 -43.65 -6.81
CA GLY A 14 -14.26 -43.53 -7.86
C GLY A 14 -13.67 -42.69 -8.98
N PRO A 15 -14.05 -42.95 -10.25
CA PRO A 15 -13.61 -42.12 -11.35
C PRO A 15 -13.89 -40.65 -11.03
N MET A 16 -12.95 -39.78 -11.35
CA MET A 16 -13.11 -38.34 -11.20
C MET A 16 -14.45 -37.93 -11.81
N GLY A 17 -15.27 -37.24 -11.01
CA GLY A 17 -16.58 -36.77 -11.46
C GLY A 17 -16.45 -35.87 -12.69
N PRO A 18 -17.54 -35.69 -13.47
CA PRO A 18 -17.51 -34.79 -14.61
C PRO A 18 -17.04 -33.40 -14.17
N GLN A 19 -16.22 -32.76 -15.01
CA GLN A 19 -15.81 -31.38 -14.79
C GLN A 19 -17.05 -30.51 -14.63
N GLY A 20 -17.08 -29.67 -13.58
CA GLY A 20 -18.16 -28.72 -13.37
C GLY A 20 -18.31 -27.77 -14.57
N PRO A 21 -19.50 -27.15 -14.74
CA PRO A 21 -19.70 -26.17 -15.80
C PRO A 21 -18.62 -25.09 -15.73
N GLN A 22 -18.17 -24.63 -16.90
CA GLN A 22 -17.27 -23.49 -16.97
C GLN A 22 -17.91 -22.30 -16.27
N GLY A 23 -17.17 -21.65 -15.37
CA GLY A 23 -17.63 -20.44 -14.69
C GLY A 23 -18.01 -19.37 -15.71
N VAL A 24 -18.94 -18.47 -15.33
CA VAL A 24 -19.26 -17.31 -16.15
C VAL A 24 -17.96 -16.53 -16.47
N PRO A 25 -17.75 -16.08 -17.72
CA PRO A 25 -16.64 -15.21 -18.04
C PRO A 25 -16.66 -14.01 -17.09
N GLY A 26 -15.55 -13.75 -16.40
CA GLY A 26 -15.45 -12.58 -15.54
C GLY A 26 -15.70 -11.31 -16.35
N GLU A 27 -16.48 -10.38 -15.82
CA GLU A 27 -16.57 -9.04 -16.40
C GLU A 27 -15.16 -8.44 -16.41
N GLY A 28 -14.80 -7.77 -17.51
CA GLY A 28 -13.42 -7.36 -17.77
C GLY A 28 -12.89 -6.44 -16.66
N MET A 29 -11.86 -6.86 -15.94
CA MET A 29 -11.24 -6.03 -14.91
C MET A 29 -10.55 -4.83 -15.56
N TYR A 30 -11.07 -3.62 -15.32
CA TYR A 30 -10.40 -2.38 -15.70
C TYR A 30 -9.44 -1.98 -14.58
N TRP A 31 -8.21 -2.47 -14.65
CA TRP A 31 -7.15 -2.02 -13.75
C TRP A 31 -6.20 -1.07 -14.48
N LYS A 32 -6.02 0.12 -13.91
CA LYS A 32 -5.05 1.13 -14.38
C LYS A 32 -4.14 1.48 -13.22
N TYR A 33 -2.87 1.77 -13.49
CA TYR A 33 -1.98 2.26 -12.44
C TYR A 33 -1.29 3.55 -12.85
N TYR A 34 -0.94 4.33 -11.83
CA TYR A 34 -0.22 5.58 -11.92
C TYR A 34 1.00 5.54 -11.00
N THR A 35 2.10 6.11 -11.46
CA THR A 35 3.29 6.33 -10.64
C THR A 35 3.44 7.83 -10.39
N TYR A 36 3.58 8.21 -9.13
CA TYR A 36 3.71 9.59 -8.68
C TYR A 36 5.05 9.77 -7.98
N THR A 37 5.75 10.87 -8.23
CA THR A 37 6.98 11.22 -7.51
C THR A 37 6.79 12.57 -6.87
N VAL A 38 6.80 12.61 -5.53
CA VAL A 38 6.85 13.86 -4.77
C VAL A 38 8.32 14.22 -4.59
N LYS A 39 8.73 15.40 -5.07
CA LYS A 39 10.08 15.89 -4.82
C LYS A 39 10.20 16.35 -3.38
N SER A 40 11.41 16.23 -2.83
CA SER A 40 11.72 16.71 -1.48
C SER A 40 11.28 18.16 -1.29
N SER A 41 11.46 19.01 -2.30
CA SER A 41 11.06 20.42 -2.30
C SER A 41 9.56 20.68 -2.37
N ASP A 42 8.77 19.71 -2.81
CA ASP A 42 7.36 19.90 -3.14
C ASP A 42 6.46 19.54 -1.96
N TRP A 43 6.96 18.75 -1.01
CA TRP A 43 6.24 18.43 0.22
C TRP A 43 5.81 19.69 0.96
N GLU A 44 4.50 19.82 1.16
CA GLU A 44 3.88 20.92 1.89
C GLU A 44 3.81 20.58 3.37
N LEU A 45 4.42 21.42 4.21
CA LEU A 45 4.36 21.31 5.66
C LEU A 45 2.97 21.77 6.16
N VAL A 46 2.28 20.88 6.88
CA VAL A 46 1.05 21.19 7.60
C VAL A 46 1.31 21.04 9.09
N THR A 47 1.08 22.10 9.85
CA THR A 47 1.40 22.15 11.29
C THR A 47 0.47 23.14 12.01
N SER A 48 0.22 22.94 13.30
CA SER A 48 -0.46 23.94 14.14
C SER A 48 0.51 24.99 14.68
N GLU A 49 -0.01 26.09 15.23
CA GLU A 49 0.80 27.21 15.75
C GLU A 49 1.80 26.79 16.84
N ASP A 50 1.47 25.74 17.60
CA ASP A 50 2.32 25.15 18.65
C ASP A 50 3.34 24.14 18.11
N GLY A 51 3.36 23.89 16.79
CA GLY A 51 4.23 22.91 16.14
C GLY A 51 3.79 21.45 16.32
N LEU A 52 2.68 21.20 17.01
CA LEU A 52 2.10 19.88 17.15
C LEU A 52 1.34 19.47 15.88
N ASN A 53 0.95 18.20 15.79
CA ASN A 53 0.20 17.64 14.65
C ASN A 53 0.89 17.90 13.30
N THR A 54 2.21 17.98 13.31
CA THR A 54 3.03 18.25 12.13
C THR A 54 3.05 17.05 11.19
N TYR A 55 2.77 17.29 9.92
CA TYR A 55 2.92 16.32 8.84
C TYR A 55 3.27 17.02 7.53
N TYR A 56 3.70 16.24 6.54
CA TYR A 56 3.87 16.74 5.18
C TYR A 56 2.89 16.07 4.24
N MET A 57 2.43 16.81 3.24
CA MET A 57 1.56 16.28 2.21
C MET A 57 1.88 16.80 0.82
N TYR A 58 1.41 16.09 -0.20
CA TYR A 58 1.38 16.58 -1.57
C TYR A 58 0.19 15.99 -2.32
N ILE A 59 -0.47 16.82 -3.12
CA ILE A 59 -1.69 16.45 -3.85
C ILE A 59 -1.38 16.33 -5.35
N PHE A 60 -1.70 15.18 -5.94
CA PHE A 60 -1.72 15.02 -7.39
C PHE A 60 -3.15 15.02 -7.93
N GLN A 61 -3.34 15.71 -9.05
CA GLN A 61 -4.58 15.62 -9.82
C GLN A 61 -4.60 14.32 -10.63
N ASN A 62 -5.71 13.60 -10.57
CA ASN A 62 -5.96 12.38 -11.32
C ASN A 62 -7.45 12.26 -11.68
N ALA A 63 -7.79 12.68 -12.91
CA ALA A 63 -9.16 12.67 -13.41
C ALA A 63 -9.76 11.26 -13.56
N ASP A 64 -8.93 10.21 -13.55
CA ASP A 64 -9.42 8.83 -13.62
C ASP A 64 -9.90 8.29 -12.27
N ILE A 65 -9.62 9.02 -11.18
CA ILE A 65 -10.32 8.80 -9.92
C ILE A 65 -11.70 9.44 -10.08
N THR A 66 -12.61 8.71 -10.69
CA THR A 66 -13.98 9.18 -10.98
C THR A 66 -14.90 8.97 -9.78
N ASP A 67 -16.08 9.58 -9.80
CA ASP A 67 -17.14 9.30 -8.82
C ASP A 67 -17.53 7.82 -8.80
N ASP A 68 -17.57 7.18 -9.98
CA ASP A 68 -17.89 5.75 -10.11
C ASP A 68 -16.83 4.87 -9.44
N LEU A 69 -15.54 5.15 -9.67
CA LEU A 69 -14.45 4.46 -8.97
C LEU A 69 -14.53 4.67 -7.45
N TYR A 70 -14.83 5.90 -7.02
CA TYR A 70 -14.92 6.23 -5.59
C TYR A 70 -16.07 5.49 -4.88
N LEU A 71 -17.18 5.26 -5.58
CA LEU A 71 -18.38 4.63 -5.01
C LEU A 71 -18.41 3.10 -5.17
N ASN A 72 -17.94 2.59 -6.31
CA ASN A 72 -18.14 1.19 -6.71
C ASN A 72 -16.83 0.42 -6.87
N GLY A 73 -15.70 1.11 -7.02
CA GLY A 73 -14.39 0.50 -7.19
C GLY A 73 -13.50 0.62 -5.96
N TYR A 74 -12.20 0.50 -6.16
CA TYR A 74 -11.22 0.72 -5.11
C TYR A 74 -9.89 1.24 -5.65
N VAL A 75 -9.18 1.93 -4.78
CA VAL A 75 -7.84 2.46 -5.01
C VAL A 75 -6.87 1.80 -4.04
N LEU A 76 -5.75 1.29 -4.53
CA LEU A 76 -4.66 0.73 -3.73
C LEU A 76 -3.37 1.53 -3.94
N GLY A 77 -2.87 2.12 -2.87
CA GLY A 77 -1.62 2.86 -2.83
C GLY A 77 -0.44 2.01 -2.33
N TYR A 78 0.72 2.24 -2.93
CA TYR A 78 1.99 1.59 -2.61
C TYR A 78 3.11 2.62 -2.57
N LEU A 79 4.10 2.39 -1.72
CA LEU A 79 5.40 3.04 -1.80
C LEU A 79 6.32 2.25 -2.73
N VAL A 80 7.03 2.94 -3.62
CA VAL A 80 8.04 2.36 -4.51
C VAL A 80 9.42 2.77 -4.02
N GLN A 81 10.20 1.78 -3.59
CA GLN A 81 11.58 1.94 -3.13
C GLN A 81 12.53 1.60 -4.29
N SER A 82 13.61 2.36 -4.42
CA SER A 82 14.62 2.19 -5.48
C SER A 82 14.04 2.13 -6.91
N PRO A 83 13.18 3.09 -7.30
CA PRO A 83 12.45 3.04 -8.57
C PRO A 83 13.40 2.98 -9.78
N GLY A 84 13.10 2.10 -10.74
CA GLY A 84 13.87 1.94 -11.97
C GLY A 84 15.19 1.16 -11.83
N THR A 85 15.43 0.54 -10.67
CA THR A 85 16.62 -0.30 -10.42
C THR A 85 16.25 -1.79 -10.36
N ASN A 86 17.26 -2.68 -10.34
CA ASN A 86 17.04 -4.12 -10.15
C ASN A 86 16.54 -4.48 -8.74
N ASP A 87 16.64 -3.54 -7.79
CA ASP A 87 16.21 -3.70 -6.39
C ASP A 87 14.92 -2.91 -6.12
N GLU A 88 14.13 -2.60 -7.16
CA GLU A 88 12.83 -1.94 -6.99
C GLU A 88 11.90 -2.82 -6.14
N VAL A 89 11.37 -2.24 -5.06
CA VAL A 89 10.42 -2.90 -4.16
C VAL A 89 9.16 -2.06 -4.05
N ILE A 90 8.00 -2.70 -4.14
CA ILE A 90 6.70 -2.06 -4.01
C ILE A 90 6.03 -2.58 -2.74
N THR A 91 5.75 -1.69 -1.79
CA THR A 91 5.21 -2.03 -0.47
C THR A 91 3.85 -1.35 -0.29
N PRO A 92 2.79 -2.05 0.14
CA PRO A 92 1.47 -1.45 0.33
C PRO A 92 1.51 -0.34 1.39
N LEU A 93 0.70 0.70 1.20
CA LEU A 93 0.47 1.74 2.19
C LEU A 93 -0.67 1.35 3.15
N PRO A 94 -0.64 1.77 4.43
CA PRO A 94 0.42 2.58 5.05
C PRO A 94 1.72 1.82 5.24
N TYR A 95 2.84 2.51 5.07
CA TYR A 95 4.18 1.98 5.31
C TYR A 95 4.83 2.72 6.47
N THR A 96 5.21 1.96 7.50
CA THR A 96 5.80 2.49 8.73
C THR A 96 7.23 2.03 8.86
N VAL A 97 8.14 2.97 9.17
CA VAL A 97 9.54 2.66 9.40
C VAL A 97 10.05 3.32 10.67
N HIS A 98 10.72 2.53 11.50
CA HIS A 98 11.39 3.02 12.69
C HIS A 98 12.81 3.44 12.34
N ARG A 99 13.20 4.63 12.82
CA ARG A 99 14.47 5.28 12.55
C ARG A 99 15.15 5.65 13.85
N GLY A 100 16.47 5.72 13.77
CA GLY A 100 17.31 6.23 14.83
C GLY A 100 18.55 6.87 14.24
N SER A 101 19.00 7.95 14.88
CA SER A 101 20.26 8.60 14.60
C SER A 101 20.87 9.09 15.92
N THR A 102 22.14 9.48 15.86
CA THR A 102 22.82 10.13 16.98
C THR A 102 23.16 11.54 16.55
N ASP A 103 22.76 12.52 17.35
CA ASP A 103 23.17 13.90 17.13
C ASP A 103 24.69 14.00 17.27
N ALA A 104 25.35 14.45 16.20
CA ALA A 104 26.80 14.42 16.10
C ALA A 104 27.51 15.37 17.10
N GLN A 105 26.78 16.31 17.70
CA GLN A 105 27.32 17.36 18.56
C GLN A 105 27.14 17.06 20.05
N SER A 106 25.95 16.58 20.41
CA SER A 106 25.55 16.25 21.79
C SER A 106 25.75 14.77 22.12
N GLY A 107 25.85 13.89 21.11
CA GLY A 107 25.86 12.44 21.29
C GLY A 107 24.49 11.88 21.71
N GLN A 108 23.44 12.70 21.69
CA GLN A 108 22.10 12.29 22.08
C GLN A 108 21.49 11.38 21.00
N GLU A 109 20.87 10.29 21.43
CA GLU A 109 20.06 9.44 20.54
C GLU A 109 18.74 10.13 20.19
N MET A 110 18.41 10.13 18.90
CA MET A 110 17.15 10.61 18.36
C MET A 110 16.45 9.43 17.68
N LEU A 111 15.24 9.11 18.13
CA LEU A 111 14.45 7.99 17.65
C LEU A 111 13.11 8.50 17.15
N TRP A 112 12.70 8.09 15.96
CA TRP A 112 11.42 8.48 15.40
C TRP A 112 10.83 7.37 14.53
N THR A 113 9.54 7.48 14.25
CA THR A 113 8.83 6.63 13.31
C THR A 113 8.30 7.49 12.18
N GLU A 114 8.53 7.05 10.95
CA GLU A 114 7.97 7.63 9.73
C GLU A 114 6.79 6.78 9.30
N THR A 115 5.63 7.39 9.07
CA THR A 115 4.47 6.70 8.48
C THR A 115 4.06 7.39 7.20
N TYR A 116 4.15 6.66 6.09
CA TYR A 116 3.71 7.09 4.78
C TYR A 116 2.30 6.54 4.53
N THR A 117 1.39 7.38 4.07
CA THR A 117 0.01 6.98 3.75
C THR A 117 -0.55 7.83 2.60
N TYR A 118 -1.77 7.54 2.20
CA TYR A 118 -2.48 8.28 1.17
C TYR A 118 -3.99 8.30 1.46
N ASP A 119 -4.67 9.28 0.88
CA ASP A 119 -6.11 9.29 0.71
C ASP A 119 -6.46 9.74 -0.72
N TYR A 120 -7.73 9.59 -1.11
CA TYR A 120 -8.19 9.98 -2.43
C TYR A 120 -9.63 10.42 -2.39
N MET A 121 -9.97 11.24 -3.37
CA MET A 121 -11.33 11.67 -3.67
C MET A 121 -11.46 11.84 -5.20
N PRO A 122 -12.67 11.97 -5.74
CA PRO A 122 -12.84 12.20 -7.17
C PRO A 122 -11.94 13.34 -7.67
N GLY A 123 -11.10 13.03 -8.67
CA GLY A 123 -10.16 13.96 -9.29
C GLY A 123 -8.77 14.05 -8.65
N SER A 124 -8.50 13.43 -7.50
CA SER A 124 -7.18 13.59 -6.85
C SER A 124 -6.78 12.48 -5.88
N VAL A 125 -5.47 12.35 -5.67
CA VAL A 125 -4.86 11.55 -4.61
C VAL A 125 -3.86 12.41 -3.85
N ALA A 126 -3.85 12.32 -2.52
CA ALA A 126 -2.86 12.97 -1.68
C ALA A 126 -1.98 11.94 -0.98
N PHE A 127 -0.68 12.21 -0.90
CA PHE A 127 0.26 11.40 -0.14
C PHE A 127 0.72 12.17 1.10
N TYR A 128 0.97 11.45 2.18
CA TYR A 128 1.32 12.01 3.48
C TYR A 128 2.54 11.31 4.06
N VAL A 129 3.33 12.06 4.83
CA VAL A 129 4.29 11.51 5.78
C VAL A 129 4.18 12.17 7.13
N GLN A 130 4.15 11.36 8.17
CA GLN A 130 4.06 11.76 9.57
C GLN A 130 5.26 11.26 10.36
N TYR A 131 5.83 12.12 11.18
CA TYR A 131 6.95 11.82 12.08
C TYR A 131 6.45 11.77 13.53
N SER A 132 6.73 10.67 14.24
CA SER A 132 6.22 10.46 15.60
C SER A 132 6.74 11.43 16.66
N ASP A 133 7.86 12.10 16.38
CA ASP A 133 8.50 13.10 17.23
C ASP A 133 8.09 14.54 16.85
N PHE A 134 7.22 14.70 15.84
CA PHE A 134 6.78 15.97 15.27
C PHE A 134 7.91 16.89 14.80
N ALA A 135 9.11 16.35 14.56
CA ALA A 135 10.23 17.12 14.05
C ALA A 135 9.90 17.62 12.62
N GLN A 136 10.19 18.90 12.36
CA GLN A 136 10.09 19.49 11.02
C GLN A 136 11.30 19.08 10.18
N GLN A 137 11.34 17.79 9.83
CA GLN A 137 12.33 17.23 8.91
C GLN A 137 11.74 17.17 7.50
N GLN A 138 12.39 17.83 6.54
CA GLN A 138 11.96 17.76 5.15
C GLN A 138 12.05 16.31 4.64
N PRO A 139 10.98 15.72 4.10
CA PRO A 139 11.03 14.39 3.52
C PRO A 139 11.87 14.37 2.24
N SER A 140 12.48 13.23 1.92
CA SER A 140 13.22 13.05 0.66
C SER A 140 12.28 12.95 -0.55
N ASP A 141 12.86 12.82 -1.75
CA ASP A 141 12.11 12.39 -2.94
C ASP A 141 11.46 11.02 -2.65
N MET A 142 10.14 10.92 -2.84
CA MET A 142 9.39 9.69 -2.63
C MET A 142 8.61 9.33 -3.89
N THR A 143 8.57 8.05 -4.23
CA THR A 143 7.78 7.54 -5.36
C THR A 143 6.68 6.62 -4.86
N PHE A 144 5.47 6.83 -5.35
CA PHE A 144 4.28 6.09 -5.00
C PHE A 144 3.67 5.48 -6.25
N ARG A 145 2.98 4.35 -6.09
CA ARG A 145 2.13 3.76 -7.13
C ARG A 145 0.71 3.66 -6.63
N VAL A 146 -0.24 4.01 -7.48
CA VAL A 146 -1.66 3.85 -7.20
C VAL A 146 -2.28 2.98 -8.26
N VAL A 147 -3.01 1.95 -7.86
CA VAL A 147 -3.79 1.07 -8.73
C VAL A 147 -5.27 1.43 -8.54
N LEU A 148 -5.95 1.68 -9.65
CA LEU A 148 -7.39 1.92 -9.74
C LEU A 148 -8.04 0.66 -10.28
N ASN A 149 -9.14 0.21 -9.68
CA ASN A 149 -9.91 -0.94 -10.14
C ASN A 149 -11.41 -0.66 -10.04
N ASN A 150 -12.09 -0.75 -11.18
CA ASN A 150 -13.55 -0.67 -11.34
C ASN A 150 -14.12 -2.06 -11.63
#